data_AF-A0A496TRA6-F1
#
_entry.id   AF-A0A496TRA6-F1
#
_cell.length_a   1.000
_cell.length_b   1.000
_cell.length_c   1.000
_cell.angle_alpha   90.00
_cell.angle_beta   90.00
_cell.angle_gamma   90.00
#
_symmetry.space_group_name_H-M   'P 1'
#
loop_
_entity.id
_entity.type
_entity.pdbx_description
1 polymer ?
#
loop_
_entity_poly.entity_id
_entity_poly.type
_entity_poly.pdbx_seq_one_letter_code
_entity_poly.pdbx_strand_id
1 'polypeptide(L)'
;MKKITVTHKYFLVFILATSLGIGWGTTRAQELCNVRKYEPVVITAKQLPSLNNVPVREIYLYAYHDSTSSWSMMPFQIDERTYGPDPINPEISRWFYFIPEEWSTDHHDGIFNNYDELVFMVRDLGDKAPDRLFIDNEEAKTHPKIELIVQDPDNPALKAYGYIFRSSTIPDTVPEPYGFNYFAEQDSIVTKYYAIGLNENGTVDGIVIKKPGGNGEDILDLLKIRFHGVIDVYWTFPLIANEKYLYLYPEKYVTEHPVVRLVRCVNMTLKFGDFVADNVAFPVVAKFYPFSGTIRGGTSLAPQDLIIYYGGVIEIQV
;
A
#
# COMPACT_ATOMS: atom_id res chain seq x y z
N MET A 1 -15.90 -22.77 8.15
CA MET A 1 -15.21 -21.49 8.43
C MET A 1 -13.74 -21.65 8.10
N LYS A 2 -13.23 -20.86 7.16
CA LYS A 2 -11.82 -20.88 6.78
C LYS A 2 -11.13 -19.75 7.54
N LYS A 3 -10.04 -20.07 8.26
CA LYS A 3 -9.26 -19.11 9.05
C LYS A 3 -7.99 -18.77 8.30
N ILE A 4 -7.73 -17.49 8.13
CA ILE A 4 -6.51 -17.00 7.50
C ILE A 4 -5.83 -16.08 8.50
N THR A 5 -4.57 -16.40 8.81
CA THR A 5 -3.73 -15.59 9.70
C THR A 5 -2.80 -14.79 8.80
N VAL A 6 -2.84 -13.45 8.89
CA VAL A 6 -1.99 -12.58 8.07
C VAL A 6 -0.79 -12.15 8.91
N THR A 7 0.42 -12.36 8.38
CA THR A 7 1.69 -11.97 9.02
C THR A 7 2.52 -11.18 7.99
N HIS A 8 2.92 -9.94 8.28
CA HIS A 8 3.75 -9.12 7.39
C HIS A 8 5.22 -9.15 7.84
N LYS A 9 6.18 -8.88 6.93
CA LYS A 9 7.63 -9.11 7.11
C LYS A 9 8.30 -8.22 8.18
N TYR A 10 8.01 -8.49 9.44
CA TYR A 10 8.95 -8.88 10.49
C TYR A 10 8.13 -9.86 11.32
N PHE A 11 8.61 -11.10 11.52
CA PHE A 11 8.14 -12.14 12.45
C PHE A 11 7.96 -13.53 11.85
N LEU A 12 8.48 -14.49 12.62
CA LEU A 12 8.65 -15.91 12.34
C LEU A 12 7.34 -16.71 12.41
N VAL A 13 7.36 -17.83 11.69
CA VAL A 13 6.33 -18.87 11.58
C VAL A 13 6.07 -19.57 12.93
N PHE A 14 4.80 -19.77 13.29
CA PHE A 14 4.40 -20.93 14.10
C PHE A 14 3.09 -21.55 13.60
N ILE A 15 3.15 -22.85 13.33
CA ILE A 15 2.01 -23.76 13.30
C ILE A 15 1.87 -24.31 14.71
N LEU A 16 0.70 -24.21 15.35
CA LEU A 16 0.40 -25.12 16.45
C LEU A 16 -1.06 -25.56 16.48
N ALA A 17 -1.19 -26.89 16.56
CA ALA A 17 -2.40 -27.64 16.81
C ALA A 17 -2.90 -27.45 18.26
N THR A 18 -4.23 -27.61 18.38
CA THR A 18 -5.09 -27.69 19.56
C THR A 18 -4.45 -27.81 20.96
N SER A 19 -4.91 -26.97 21.89
CA SER A 19 -5.18 -27.39 23.27
C SER A 19 -6.47 -26.74 23.78
N LEU A 20 -7.31 -27.55 24.43
CA LEU A 20 -8.46 -27.13 25.21
C LEU A 20 -7.96 -26.30 26.39
N GLY A 21 -8.29 -25.02 26.39
CA GLY A 21 -8.21 -24.15 27.56
C GLY A 21 -9.53 -23.41 27.70
N ILE A 22 -10.32 -23.76 28.72
CA ILE A 22 -11.42 -22.92 29.18
C ILE A 22 -10.77 -21.71 29.85
N GLY A 23 -10.48 -20.69 29.05
CA GLY A 23 -10.11 -19.37 29.52
C GLY A 23 -11.24 -18.42 29.16
N TRP A 24 -12.04 -18.03 30.14
CA TRP A 24 -12.89 -16.83 30.03
C TRP A 24 -11.98 -15.60 30.04
N GLY A 25 -11.35 -15.34 28.91
CA GLY A 25 -10.77 -14.05 28.58
C GLY A 25 -11.52 -13.55 27.36
N THR A 26 -12.42 -12.59 27.56
CA THR A 26 -12.93 -11.78 26.46
C THR A 26 -11.73 -11.07 25.84
N THR A 27 -11.19 -11.62 24.76
CA THR A 27 -10.19 -10.95 23.92
C THR A 27 -10.87 -9.74 23.32
N ARG A 28 -10.78 -8.59 23.99
CA ARG A 28 -11.32 -7.33 23.49
C ARG A 28 -10.43 -6.90 22.34
N ALA A 29 -10.95 -7.01 21.12
CA ALA A 29 -10.27 -6.52 19.93
C ALA A 29 -9.82 -5.06 20.08
N GLN A 30 -10.58 -4.31 20.87
CA GLN A 30 -10.31 -2.93 21.24
C GLN A 30 -8.88 -2.67 21.74
N GLU A 31 -8.25 -3.61 22.44
CA GLU A 31 -6.88 -3.38 22.93
C GLU A 31 -5.88 -3.31 21.77
N LEU A 32 -5.93 -4.29 20.86
CA LEU A 32 -5.12 -4.26 19.63
C LEU A 32 -5.47 -3.03 18.78
N CYS A 33 -6.77 -2.79 18.57
CA CYS A 33 -7.27 -1.66 17.80
C CYS A 33 -6.87 -0.30 18.40
N ASN A 34 -6.50 -0.23 19.68
CA ASN A 34 -6.01 0.98 20.33
C ASN A 34 -4.50 1.15 20.23
N VAL A 35 -3.73 0.08 20.48
CA VAL A 35 -2.25 0.15 20.52
C VAL A 35 -1.63 0.17 19.12
N ARG A 36 -2.26 -0.48 18.14
CA ARG A 36 -1.81 -0.54 16.73
C ARG A 36 -2.73 0.26 15.79
N LYS A 37 -3.49 1.21 16.33
CA LYS A 37 -4.58 1.94 15.63
C LYS A 37 -4.19 2.67 14.33
N TYR A 38 -2.90 2.94 14.15
CA TYR A 38 -2.37 3.67 13.00
C TYR A 38 -1.78 2.75 11.93
N GLU A 39 -1.76 1.44 12.16
CA GLU A 39 -1.12 0.49 11.27
C GLU A 39 -2.11 0.00 10.19
N PRO A 40 -1.70 0.03 8.91
CA PRO A 40 -2.45 -0.64 7.85
C PRO A 40 -2.16 -2.14 7.86
N VAL A 41 -3.17 -2.91 7.45
CA VAL A 41 -3.03 -4.34 7.11
C VAL A 41 -3.10 -4.46 5.60
N VAL A 42 -2.11 -5.15 5.01
CA VAL A 42 -2.05 -5.44 3.58
C VAL A 42 -1.99 -6.95 3.40
N ILE A 43 -3.04 -7.51 2.80
CA ILE A 43 -3.16 -8.93 2.50
C ILE A 43 -3.02 -9.12 1.00
N THR A 44 -2.04 -9.90 0.56
CA THR A 44 -1.99 -10.33 -0.84
C THR A 44 -3.08 -11.38 -1.10
N ALA A 45 -3.81 -11.28 -2.20
CA ALA A 45 -4.88 -12.20 -2.58
C ALA A 45 -4.46 -13.68 -2.62
N LYS A 46 -3.18 -13.98 -2.86
CA LYS A 46 -2.62 -15.34 -2.71
C LYS A 46 -2.90 -15.99 -1.33
N GLN A 47 -3.06 -15.18 -0.28
CA GLN A 47 -3.41 -15.63 1.07
C GLN A 47 -4.91 -15.91 1.22
N LEU A 48 -5.74 -15.45 0.28
CA LEU A 48 -7.20 -15.57 0.23
C LEU A 48 -7.66 -16.40 -0.99
N PRO A 49 -7.15 -17.63 -1.21
CA PRO A 49 -7.40 -18.36 -2.46
C PRO A 49 -8.86 -18.75 -2.69
N SER A 50 -9.73 -18.64 -1.68
CA SER A 50 -11.18 -18.83 -1.84
C SER A 50 -11.89 -17.66 -2.53
N LEU A 51 -11.21 -16.53 -2.70
CA LEU A 51 -11.73 -15.36 -3.41
C LEU A 51 -11.14 -15.23 -4.81
N ASN A 52 -10.28 -16.16 -5.24
CA ASN A 52 -9.71 -16.12 -6.59
C ASN A 52 -10.83 -16.20 -7.64
N ASN A 53 -10.77 -15.31 -8.63
CA ASN A 53 -11.77 -15.18 -9.68
C ASN A 53 -13.15 -14.67 -9.21
N VAL A 54 -13.20 -13.96 -8.08
CA VAL A 54 -14.41 -13.28 -7.59
C VAL A 54 -14.38 -11.81 -8.05
N PRO A 55 -15.48 -11.25 -8.57
CA PRO A 55 -15.53 -9.82 -8.88
C PRO A 55 -15.24 -8.96 -7.64
N VAL A 56 -14.34 -7.98 -7.75
CA VAL A 56 -13.93 -7.13 -6.63
C VAL A 56 -15.11 -6.39 -6.00
N ARG A 57 -16.10 -6.00 -6.82
CA ARG A 57 -17.36 -5.36 -6.39
C ARG A 57 -18.29 -6.26 -5.57
N GLU A 58 -18.00 -7.55 -5.48
CA GLU A 58 -18.76 -8.51 -4.68
C GLU A 58 -18.10 -8.80 -3.33
N ILE A 59 -16.93 -8.22 -3.05
CA ILE A 59 -16.15 -8.51 -1.84
C ILE A 59 -16.34 -7.37 -0.84
N TYR A 60 -16.83 -7.69 0.36
CA TYR A 60 -17.08 -6.71 1.41
C TYR A 60 -16.42 -7.13 2.72
N LEU A 61 -15.87 -6.15 3.44
CA LEU A 61 -15.23 -6.35 4.72
C LEU A 61 -16.07 -5.75 5.86
N TYR A 62 -16.30 -6.54 6.91
CA TYR A 62 -17.08 -6.14 8.08
C TYR A 62 -16.32 -6.42 9.38
N ALA A 63 -16.61 -5.59 10.38
CA ALA A 63 -16.25 -5.79 11.77
C ALA A 63 -17.50 -6.21 12.57
N TYR A 64 -17.32 -7.08 13.55
CA TYR A 64 -18.36 -7.44 14.49
C TYR A 64 -18.14 -6.72 15.82
N HIS A 65 -19.21 -6.22 16.43
CA HIS A 65 -19.19 -5.56 17.74
C HIS A 65 -19.99 -6.40 18.73
N ASP A 66 -19.31 -7.10 19.64
CA ASP A 66 -19.95 -8.06 20.55
C ASP A 66 -20.91 -7.33 21.52
N SER A 67 -20.53 -6.14 21.97
CA SER A 67 -21.31 -5.32 22.92
C SER A 67 -22.71 -4.95 22.43
N THR A 68 -22.88 -4.82 21.11
CA THR A 68 -24.16 -4.47 20.47
C THR A 68 -24.70 -5.61 19.62
N SER A 69 -23.99 -6.74 19.55
CA SER A 69 -24.30 -7.87 18.68
C SER A 69 -24.57 -7.47 17.22
N SER A 70 -23.77 -6.53 16.70
CA SER A 70 -24.01 -5.93 15.39
C SER A 70 -22.78 -5.99 14.47
N TRP A 71 -23.04 -5.96 13.17
CA TRP A 71 -22.02 -5.83 12.14
C TRP A 71 -21.90 -4.38 11.69
N SER A 72 -20.70 -3.94 11.35
CA SER A 72 -20.45 -2.67 10.66
C SER A 72 -19.51 -2.88 9.48
N MET A 73 -19.84 -2.34 8.31
CA MET A 73 -18.92 -2.35 7.18
C MET A 73 -17.66 -1.55 7.54
N MET A 74 -16.50 -2.12 7.22
CA MET A 74 -15.21 -1.48 7.43
C MET A 74 -14.83 -0.64 6.21
N PRO A 75 -14.04 0.43 6.38
CA PRO A 75 -13.24 0.97 5.28
C PRO A 75 -12.24 -0.08 4.81
N PHE A 76 -12.23 -0.37 3.51
CA PHE A 76 -11.23 -1.23 2.89
C PHE A 76 -11.00 -0.80 1.45
N GLN A 77 -9.92 -1.30 0.86
CA GLN A 77 -9.56 -1.05 -0.51
C GLN A 77 -8.99 -2.33 -1.11
N ILE A 78 -9.36 -2.63 -2.36
CA ILE A 78 -8.72 -3.66 -3.16
C ILE A 78 -7.91 -2.94 -4.22
N ASP A 79 -6.60 -3.16 -4.19
CA ASP A 79 -5.69 -2.66 -5.21
C ASP A 79 -5.38 -3.79 -6.19
N GLU A 80 -5.93 -3.67 -7.40
CA GLU A 80 -5.62 -4.56 -8.52
C GLU A 80 -4.18 -4.33 -8.98
N ARG A 81 -3.41 -5.40 -9.11
CA ARG A 81 -1.97 -5.31 -9.43
C ARG A 81 -1.63 -6.15 -10.64
N THR A 82 -0.78 -5.58 -11.49
CA THR A 82 -0.32 -6.25 -12.70
C THR A 82 1.20 -6.32 -12.73
N TYR A 83 1.71 -7.38 -13.35
CA TYR A 83 3.12 -7.53 -13.63
C TYR A 83 3.35 -7.39 -15.13
N GLY A 84 4.25 -6.50 -15.53
CA GLY A 84 4.54 -6.29 -16.94
C GLY A 84 5.83 -5.50 -17.17
N PRO A 85 6.18 -5.25 -18.45
CA PRO A 85 7.43 -4.59 -18.83
C PRO A 85 7.44 -3.12 -18.37
N ASP A 86 8.58 -2.57 -17.97
CA ASP A 86 8.64 -1.16 -17.60
C ASP A 86 8.47 -0.25 -18.84
N PRO A 87 7.59 0.78 -18.81
CA PRO A 87 7.38 1.66 -19.96
C PRO A 87 8.62 2.44 -20.41
N ILE A 88 9.55 2.71 -19.49
CA ILE A 88 10.79 3.42 -19.76
C ILE A 88 11.93 2.45 -20.07
N ASN A 89 11.95 1.29 -19.40
CA ASN A 89 12.91 0.23 -19.70
C ASN A 89 12.20 -1.12 -19.97
N PRO A 90 11.77 -1.36 -21.22
CA PRO A 90 10.99 -2.55 -21.57
C PRO A 90 11.72 -3.89 -21.33
N GLU A 91 13.04 -3.88 -21.09
CA GLU A 91 13.82 -5.09 -20.80
C GLU A 91 13.60 -5.62 -19.38
N ILE A 92 13.13 -4.77 -18.47
CA ILE A 92 12.77 -5.18 -17.10
C ILE A 92 11.26 -5.30 -16.96
N SER A 93 10.80 -6.15 -16.05
CA SER A 93 9.40 -6.22 -15.65
C SER A 93 9.27 -5.93 -14.16
N ARG A 94 8.18 -5.28 -13.76
CA ARG A 94 7.89 -4.99 -12.36
C ARG A 94 6.39 -5.04 -12.07
N TRP A 95 6.08 -4.91 -10.79
CA TRP A 95 4.70 -4.79 -10.33
C TRP A 95 4.22 -3.35 -10.46
N PHE A 96 3.00 -3.21 -10.96
CA PHE A 96 2.29 -1.95 -11.12
C PHE A 96 0.97 -1.97 -10.37
N TYR A 97 0.56 -0.78 -9.95
CA TYR A 97 -0.76 -0.46 -9.38
C TYR A 97 -1.66 0.25 -10.40
N PHE A 98 -1.12 0.51 -11.58
CA PHE A 98 -1.73 1.24 -12.67
C PHE A 98 -1.22 0.62 -13.94
N ILE A 99 -2.10 0.43 -14.90
CA ILE A 99 -1.68 -0.17 -16.16
C ILE A 99 -1.65 0.90 -17.24
N PRO A 100 -0.48 1.15 -17.86
CA PRO A 100 -0.38 2.07 -18.97
C PRO A 100 -1.38 1.70 -20.07
N GLU A 101 -2.02 2.71 -20.67
CA GLU A 101 -3.03 2.52 -21.72
C GLU A 101 -2.49 1.73 -22.92
N GLU A 102 -1.19 1.82 -23.20
CA GLU A 102 -0.53 1.08 -24.26
C GLU A 102 -0.49 -0.44 -24.05
N TRP A 103 -0.69 -0.94 -22.82
CA TRP A 103 -0.73 -2.36 -22.57
C TRP A 103 -2.13 -2.89 -22.94
N SER A 104 -2.24 -3.48 -24.14
CA SER A 104 -3.45 -4.08 -24.71
C SER A 104 -3.95 -5.33 -23.97
N THR A 105 -4.02 -5.31 -22.65
CA THR A 105 -4.59 -6.37 -21.83
C THR A 105 -5.77 -5.84 -21.00
N ASP A 106 -6.71 -6.72 -20.64
CA ASP A 106 -7.82 -6.38 -19.74
C ASP A 106 -7.26 -6.34 -18.31
N HIS A 107 -7.21 -5.17 -17.71
CA HIS A 107 -6.10 -4.88 -16.81
C HIS A 107 -6.47 -4.54 -15.39
N HIS A 108 -7.55 -3.79 -15.19
CA HIS A 108 -8.37 -3.93 -14.00
C HIS A 108 -9.64 -4.61 -14.49
N ASP A 109 -9.58 -5.95 -14.62
CA ASP A 109 -10.72 -6.74 -15.07
C ASP A 109 -11.83 -6.77 -14.01
N GLY A 110 -11.59 -6.15 -12.85
CA GLY A 110 -12.49 -6.11 -11.73
C GLY A 110 -12.61 -7.49 -11.09
N ILE A 111 -11.62 -8.36 -11.27
CA ILE A 111 -11.57 -9.72 -10.74
C ILE A 111 -10.43 -9.86 -9.74
N PHE A 112 -10.78 -10.27 -8.53
CA PHE A 112 -9.82 -10.55 -7.48
C PHE A 112 -8.95 -11.76 -7.83
N ASN A 113 -7.70 -11.52 -8.16
CA ASN A 113 -6.71 -12.50 -8.59
C ASN A 113 -5.52 -12.53 -7.63
N ASN A 114 -4.62 -13.51 -7.76
CA ASN A 114 -3.54 -13.77 -6.79
C ASN A 114 -2.55 -12.60 -6.54
N TYR A 115 -2.54 -11.58 -7.38
CA TYR A 115 -1.60 -10.47 -7.33
C TYR A 115 -2.13 -9.25 -6.56
N ASP A 116 -3.44 -9.18 -6.42
CA ASP A 116 -4.12 -8.04 -5.81
C ASP A 116 -3.83 -7.94 -4.31
N GLU A 117 -4.05 -6.74 -3.78
CA GLU A 117 -3.88 -6.45 -2.37
C GLU A 117 -5.21 -5.99 -1.75
N LEU A 118 -5.65 -6.67 -0.69
CA LEU A 118 -6.71 -6.18 0.19
C LEU A 118 -6.08 -5.35 1.31
N VAL A 119 -6.53 -4.11 1.46
CA VAL A 119 -5.97 -3.12 2.37
C VAL A 119 -7.05 -2.58 3.32
N PHE A 120 -6.77 -2.55 4.61
CA PHE A 120 -7.64 -1.95 5.64
C PHE A 120 -6.80 -1.50 6.84
N MET A 121 -7.42 -0.84 7.83
CA MET A 121 -6.70 -0.37 9.03
C MET A 121 -7.01 -1.24 10.25
N VAL A 122 -6.01 -1.47 11.11
CA VAL A 122 -6.18 -2.24 12.36
C VAL A 122 -7.27 -1.64 13.25
N ARG A 123 -7.35 -0.31 13.33
CA ARG A 123 -8.36 0.42 14.14
C ARG A 123 -9.82 0.14 13.77
N ASP A 124 -10.07 -0.36 12.57
CA ASP A 124 -11.43 -0.58 12.06
C ASP A 124 -11.90 -2.03 12.30
N LEU A 125 -11.03 -2.89 12.84
CA LEU A 125 -11.37 -4.26 13.19
C LEU A 125 -12.27 -4.33 14.43
N GLY A 126 -12.96 -5.45 14.57
CA GLY A 126 -13.89 -5.73 15.65
C GLY A 126 -13.56 -6.99 16.44
N ASP A 127 -14.51 -7.38 17.28
CA ASP A 127 -14.45 -8.56 18.12
C ASP A 127 -14.67 -9.85 17.32
N LYS A 128 -14.38 -10.98 17.97
CA LYS A 128 -14.68 -12.29 17.40
C LYS A 128 -16.19 -12.51 17.35
N ALA A 129 -16.74 -12.67 16.15
CA ALA A 129 -18.12 -13.05 15.94
C ALA A 129 -18.39 -14.52 16.35
N PRO A 130 -19.60 -14.84 16.82
CA PRO A 130 -20.05 -16.23 16.94
C PRO A 130 -19.96 -16.96 15.59
N ASP A 131 -19.57 -18.25 15.63
CA ASP A 131 -19.25 -19.02 14.42
C ASP A 131 -20.37 -18.98 13.36
N ARG A 132 -21.63 -19.08 13.80
CA ARG A 132 -22.83 -19.12 12.94
C ARG A 132 -23.49 -17.77 12.70
N LEU A 133 -22.94 -16.68 13.24
CA LEU A 133 -23.49 -15.35 13.01
C LEU A 133 -22.99 -14.81 11.66
N PHE A 134 -23.92 -14.31 10.85
CA PHE A 134 -23.68 -13.69 9.55
C PHE A 134 -24.29 -12.28 9.55
N ILE A 135 -23.90 -11.47 8.57
CA ILE A 135 -24.64 -10.25 8.23
C ILE A 135 -26.06 -10.60 7.79
N ASP A 136 -26.97 -9.63 7.90
CA ASP A 136 -28.35 -9.80 7.46
C ASP A 136 -28.48 -9.60 5.94
N ASN A 137 -27.88 -10.53 5.19
CA ASN A 137 -27.96 -10.60 3.73
C ASN A 137 -28.03 -12.09 3.31
N GLU A 138 -29.09 -12.46 2.59
CA GLU A 138 -29.35 -13.86 2.22
C GLU A 138 -28.32 -14.43 1.25
N GLU A 139 -27.88 -13.64 0.26
CA GLU A 139 -26.87 -14.09 -0.71
C GLU A 139 -25.49 -14.31 -0.03
N ALA A 140 -25.09 -13.45 0.89
CA ALA A 140 -23.86 -13.59 1.64
C ALA A 140 -23.82 -14.88 2.48
N LYS A 141 -24.97 -15.36 2.96
CA LYS A 141 -25.10 -16.63 3.68
C LYS A 141 -24.89 -17.85 2.78
N THR A 142 -25.04 -17.71 1.45
CA THR A 142 -24.76 -18.78 0.47
C THR A 142 -23.27 -18.99 0.21
N HIS A 143 -22.43 -18.04 0.64
CA HIS A 143 -20.98 -18.08 0.47
C HIS A 143 -20.26 -18.32 1.81
N PRO A 144 -19.04 -18.89 1.79
CA PRO A 144 -18.25 -19.04 3.00
C PRO A 144 -17.87 -17.67 3.59
N LYS A 145 -18.25 -17.42 4.85
CA LYS A 145 -17.66 -16.35 5.66
C LYS A 145 -16.17 -16.64 5.91
N ILE A 146 -15.31 -15.68 5.57
CA ILE A 146 -13.87 -15.75 5.83
C ILE A 146 -13.56 -14.91 7.07
N GLU A 147 -12.93 -15.52 8.06
CA GLU A 147 -12.47 -14.84 9.28
C GLU A 147 -10.99 -14.47 9.11
N LEU A 148 -10.72 -13.17 9.18
CA LEU A 148 -9.38 -12.60 9.27
C LEU A 148 -9.03 -12.41 10.75
N ILE A 149 -7.90 -12.99 11.15
CA ILE A 149 -7.37 -12.82 12.50
C ILE A 149 -6.11 -11.98 12.39
N VAL A 150 -6.15 -10.78 12.95
CA VAL A 150 -5.01 -9.88 13.06
C VAL A 150 -4.51 -9.94 14.49
N GLN A 151 -3.21 -10.11 14.66
CA GLN A 151 -2.59 -10.26 15.98
C GLN A 151 -1.34 -9.39 16.09
N ASP A 152 -1.05 -8.89 17.29
CA ASP A 152 0.21 -8.18 17.54
C ASP A 152 1.38 -9.18 17.45
N PRO A 153 2.41 -8.92 16.63
CA PRO A 153 3.56 -9.81 16.53
C PRO A 153 4.38 -9.89 17.83
N ASP A 154 4.43 -8.80 18.60
CA ASP A 154 5.15 -8.70 19.87
C ASP A 154 4.31 -9.24 21.03
N ASN A 155 2.98 -9.25 20.88
CA ASN A 155 2.05 -9.82 21.85
C ASN A 155 0.89 -10.59 21.18
N PRO A 156 1.09 -11.86 20.80
CA PRO A 156 0.10 -12.65 20.09
C PRO A 156 -1.22 -12.88 20.85
N ALA A 157 -1.30 -12.52 22.13
CA ALA A 157 -2.55 -12.53 22.89
C ALA A 157 -3.51 -11.40 22.46
N LEU A 158 -2.96 -10.29 21.94
CA LEU A 158 -3.75 -9.18 21.40
C LEU A 158 -4.20 -9.53 19.99
N LYS A 159 -5.52 -9.64 19.80
CA LYS A 159 -6.13 -10.03 18.53
C LYS A 159 -7.35 -9.18 18.23
N ALA A 160 -7.54 -8.87 16.96
CA ALA A 160 -8.76 -8.28 16.42
C ALA A 160 -9.19 -9.02 15.15
N TYR A 161 -10.46 -8.88 14.79
CA TYR A 161 -11.10 -9.71 13.79
C TYR A 161 -11.77 -8.86 12.70
N GLY A 162 -11.60 -9.32 11.47
CA GLY A 162 -12.31 -8.79 10.30
C GLY A 162 -12.97 -9.95 9.56
N TYR A 163 -14.06 -9.67 8.86
CA TYR A 163 -14.87 -10.70 8.22
C TYR A 163 -15.15 -10.34 6.77
N ILE A 164 -14.72 -11.19 5.85
CA ILE A 164 -15.03 -11.02 4.43
C ILE A 164 -16.32 -11.78 4.11
N PHE A 165 -17.24 -11.06 3.47
CA PHE A 165 -18.45 -11.59 2.88
C PHE A 165 -18.41 -11.38 1.37
N ARG A 166 -19.02 -12.31 0.64
CA ARG A 166 -19.23 -12.20 -0.81
C ARG A 166 -20.71 -12.02 -1.09
N SER A 167 -21.07 -10.99 -1.85
CA SER A 167 -22.44 -10.75 -2.29
C SER A 167 -22.48 -9.73 -3.42
N SER A 168 -23.36 -9.92 -4.41
CA SER A 168 -23.70 -8.93 -5.42
C SER A 168 -24.87 -8.01 -5.02
N THR A 169 -25.52 -8.29 -3.90
CA THR A 169 -26.76 -7.65 -3.43
C THR A 169 -26.60 -6.78 -2.18
N ILE A 170 -25.41 -6.68 -1.60
CA ILE A 170 -25.15 -5.70 -0.52
C ILE A 170 -25.26 -4.29 -1.12
N PRO A 171 -26.20 -3.45 -0.63
CA PRO A 171 -26.44 -2.12 -1.20
C PRO A 171 -25.54 -1.04 -0.59
N ASP A 172 -24.85 -1.35 0.50
CA ASP A 172 -24.05 -0.42 1.28
C ASP A 172 -22.80 0.01 0.50
N THR A 173 -22.46 1.29 0.62
CA THR A 173 -21.21 1.84 0.09
C THR A 173 -20.08 1.67 1.11
N VAL A 174 -18.87 1.43 0.61
CA VAL A 174 -17.68 1.33 1.46
C VAL A 174 -17.45 2.68 2.16
N PRO A 175 -17.34 2.73 3.50
CA PRO A 175 -17.12 3.97 4.20
C PRO A 175 -15.74 4.59 3.88
N GLU A 176 -15.69 5.91 3.67
CA GLU A 176 -14.47 6.66 3.35
C GLU A 176 -14.06 7.66 4.48
N PRO A 177 -13.78 7.20 5.71
CA PRO A 177 -13.59 8.10 6.85
C PRO A 177 -12.26 8.87 6.84
N TYR A 178 -11.36 8.53 5.91
CA TYR A 178 -9.97 9.00 5.87
C TYR A 178 -9.77 10.23 4.99
N GLY A 179 -10.71 10.53 4.09
CA GLY A 179 -10.79 11.78 3.34
C GLY A 179 -9.56 12.08 2.49
N PHE A 180 -9.08 11.10 1.72
CA PHE A 180 -7.97 11.28 0.79
C PHE A 180 -8.38 12.16 -0.39
N ASN A 181 -7.55 13.15 -0.70
CA ASN A 181 -7.68 14.00 -1.86
C ASN A 181 -6.29 14.19 -2.48
N TYR A 182 -6.21 14.07 -3.81
CA TYR A 182 -5.02 14.36 -4.58
C TYR A 182 -5.24 15.60 -5.43
N PHE A 183 -4.28 16.52 -5.40
CA PHE A 183 -4.31 17.73 -6.19
C PHE A 183 -3.20 17.66 -7.24
N ALA A 184 -3.57 17.31 -8.47
CA ALA A 184 -2.61 16.98 -9.53
C ALA A 184 -1.73 18.18 -9.95
N GLU A 185 -2.29 19.39 -9.97
CA GLU A 185 -1.56 20.61 -10.34
C GLU A 185 -0.46 20.95 -9.32
N GLN A 186 -0.76 20.79 -8.04
CA GLN A 186 0.17 21.06 -6.94
C GLN A 186 1.01 19.84 -6.56
N ASP A 187 0.74 18.68 -7.18
CA ASP A 187 1.32 17.38 -6.82
C ASP A 187 1.30 17.14 -5.30
N SER A 188 0.13 17.31 -4.71
CA SER A 188 -0.03 17.24 -3.26
C SER A 188 -1.16 16.32 -2.84
N ILE A 189 -1.03 15.79 -1.64
CA ILE A 189 -1.99 14.87 -1.03
C ILE A 189 -2.50 15.50 0.25
N VAL A 190 -3.81 15.48 0.42
CA VAL A 190 -4.46 15.95 1.63
C VAL A 190 -5.35 14.85 2.15
N THR A 191 -5.16 14.47 3.41
CA THR A 191 -6.03 13.54 4.13
C THR A 191 -6.76 14.28 5.25
N LYS A 192 -7.63 13.58 5.97
CA LYS A 192 -8.19 14.08 7.22
C LYS A 192 -7.12 14.46 8.26
N TYR A 193 -5.97 13.79 8.26
CA TYR A 193 -4.98 13.87 9.34
C TYR A 193 -3.67 14.57 8.96
N TYR A 194 -3.34 14.67 7.68
CA TYR A 194 -2.11 15.32 7.23
C TYR A 194 -2.23 15.86 5.81
N ALA A 195 -1.22 16.61 5.36
CA ALA A 195 -0.98 16.90 3.96
C ALA A 195 0.50 16.69 3.62
N ILE A 196 0.78 16.32 2.37
CA ILE A 196 2.13 16.18 1.83
C ILE A 196 2.19 16.94 0.51
N GLY A 197 3.19 17.81 0.35
CA GLY A 197 3.55 18.47 -0.90
C GLY A 197 4.71 17.75 -1.59
N LEU A 198 4.71 17.75 -2.92
CA LEU A 198 5.83 17.32 -3.75
C LEU A 198 6.16 18.44 -4.73
N ASN A 199 7.45 18.80 -4.82
CA ASN A 199 7.88 19.84 -5.75
C ASN A 199 7.98 19.34 -7.20
N GLU A 200 8.32 20.28 -8.10
CA GLU A 200 8.55 20.04 -9.54
C GLU A 200 9.60 18.96 -9.83
N ASN A 201 10.52 18.70 -8.89
CA ASN A 201 11.56 17.68 -9.01
C ASN A 201 11.15 16.33 -8.38
N GLY A 202 9.89 16.19 -7.95
CA GLY A 202 9.33 14.96 -7.37
C GLY A 202 9.76 14.67 -5.94
N THR A 203 10.35 15.63 -5.25
CA THR A 203 10.79 15.49 -3.85
C THR A 203 9.82 16.14 -2.88
N VAL A 204 9.73 15.61 -1.65
CA VAL A 204 8.85 16.16 -0.63
C VAL A 204 9.34 17.54 -0.20
N ASP A 205 8.45 18.53 -0.27
CA ASP A 205 8.71 19.92 0.07
C ASP A 205 7.67 20.50 1.05
N GLY A 206 6.76 19.67 1.56
CA GLY A 206 5.79 20.07 2.56
C GLY A 206 5.26 18.87 3.32
N ILE A 207 5.21 18.97 4.65
CA ILE A 207 4.52 18.01 5.51
C ILE A 207 3.71 18.79 6.54
N VAL A 208 2.40 18.61 6.52
CA VAL A 208 1.50 19.22 7.50
C VAL A 208 0.84 18.13 8.32
N ILE A 209 0.98 18.17 9.64
CA ILE A 209 0.26 17.25 10.56
C ILE A 209 -0.91 18.01 11.17
N LYS A 210 -2.14 17.56 10.90
CA LYS A 210 -3.38 18.22 11.36
C LYS A 210 -3.74 17.78 12.77
N LYS A 211 -4.66 18.54 13.39
CA LYS A 211 -5.25 18.13 14.68
C LYS A 211 -5.92 16.75 14.57
N PRO A 212 -5.87 15.92 15.62
CA PRO A 212 -5.30 16.20 16.94
C PRO A 212 -3.79 15.92 17.05
N GLY A 213 -3.14 15.36 16.02
CA GLY A 213 -1.74 14.93 16.07
C GLY A 213 -0.70 16.03 15.85
N GLY A 214 -1.11 17.18 15.33
CA GLY A 214 -0.25 18.34 15.08
C GLY A 214 -1.03 19.66 15.12
N ASN A 215 -0.37 20.75 14.75
CA ASN A 215 -0.91 22.11 14.78
C ASN A 215 -1.43 22.59 13.42
N GLY A 216 -1.24 21.82 12.34
CA GLY A 216 -1.63 22.19 10.98
C GLY A 216 -0.65 23.14 10.29
N GLU A 217 0.54 23.37 10.85
CA GLU A 217 1.62 24.09 10.20
C GLU A 217 2.48 23.13 9.36
N ASP A 218 3.12 23.68 8.34
CA ASP A 218 4.12 22.95 7.57
C ASP A 218 5.41 22.82 8.37
N ILE A 219 5.88 21.59 8.53
CA ILE A 219 7.08 21.26 9.31
C ILE A 219 8.28 20.90 8.43
N LEU A 220 8.12 20.82 7.11
CA LEU A 220 9.20 20.46 6.19
C LEU A 220 9.25 21.45 5.04
N ASP A 221 10.43 22.02 4.80
CA ASP A 221 10.68 22.91 3.65
C ASP A 221 11.16 22.11 2.42
N LEU A 222 12.17 21.25 2.60
CA LEU A 222 12.72 20.45 1.50
C LEU A 222 13.41 19.19 1.98
N LEU A 223 13.06 18.06 1.37
CA LEU A 223 13.82 16.83 1.47
C LEU A 223 15.09 16.93 0.62
N LYS A 224 16.22 17.17 1.28
CA LYS A 224 17.53 17.25 0.61
C LYS A 224 18.03 15.87 0.18
N ILE A 225 18.51 15.79 -1.06
CA ILE A 225 19.14 14.60 -1.61
C ILE A 225 20.50 15.00 -2.19
N ARG A 226 21.50 14.13 -2.04
CA ARG A 226 22.84 14.34 -2.59
C ARG A 226 23.29 13.06 -3.30
N PHE A 227 23.75 13.23 -4.53
CA PHE A 227 24.26 12.16 -5.37
C PHE A 227 25.74 12.42 -5.64
N HIS A 228 26.56 11.42 -5.33
CA HIS A 228 27.97 11.44 -5.64
C HIS A 228 28.22 10.23 -6.52
N GLY A 229 28.75 10.47 -7.72
CA GLY A 229 28.95 9.43 -8.72
C GLY A 229 30.04 9.82 -9.69
N VAL A 230 30.12 9.06 -10.77
CA VAL A 230 31.13 9.23 -11.79
C VAL A 230 30.48 9.00 -13.15
N ILE A 231 30.73 9.89 -14.10
CA ILE A 231 30.31 9.73 -15.50
C ILE A 231 31.57 9.38 -16.30
N ASP A 232 31.52 8.28 -17.05
CA ASP A 232 32.60 7.87 -17.95
C ASP A 232 32.14 8.02 -19.41
N VAL A 233 32.63 9.05 -20.09
CA VAL A 233 32.40 9.29 -21.52
C VAL A 233 33.75 9.49 -22.19
N TYR A 234 34.53 8.40 -22.28
CA TYR A 234 35.95 8.36 -22.68
C TYR A 234 36.92 9.00 -21.67
N TRP A 235 36.40 9.84 -20.76
CA TRP A 235 37.08 10.41 -19.61
C TRP A 235 36.15 10.33 -18.40
N THR A 236 36.75 10.08 -17.23
CA THR A 236 36.06 9.94 -15.95
C THR A 236 35.86 11.30 -15.29
N PHE A 237 34.61 11.73 -15.12
CA PHE A 237 34.27 12.98 -14.45
C PHE A 237 33.51 12.72 -13.15
N PRO A 238 33.92 13.34 -12.01
CA PRO A 238 33.14 13.26 -10.79
C PRO A 238 31.83 13.99 -10.95
N LEU A 239 30.73 13.31 -10.63
CA LEU A 239 29.40 13.87 -10.60
C LEU A 239 29.01 14.19 -9.16
N ILE A 240 28.73 15.46 -8.88
CA ILE A 240 28.12 15.90 -7.62
C ILE A 240 26.79 16.57 -7.99
N ALA A 241 25.69 15.89 -7.68
CA ALA A 241 24.35 16.37 -7.96
C ALA A 241 23.51 16.40 -6.67
N ASN A 242 22.37 17.07 -6.75
CA ASN A 242 21.43 17.22 -5.65
C ASN A 242 19.98 17.13 -6.13
N GLU A 243 19.01 17.33 -5.24
CA GLU A 243 17.58 17.28 -5.56
C GLU A 243 17.15 18.16 -6.75
N LYS A 244 17.88 19.25 -7.05
CA LYS A 244 17.57 20.14 -8.19
C LYS A 244 17.93 19.56 -9.54
N TYR A 245 18.73 18.50 -9.55
CA TYR A 245 19.09 17.76 -10.75
C TYR A 245 18.14 16.59 -10.99
N LEU A 246 17.19 16.33 -10.08
CA LEU A 246 16.14 15.36 -10.35
C LEU A 246 15.15 15.94 -11.36
N TYR A 247 14.77 15.12 -12.31
CA TYR A 247 13.73 15.42 -13.29
C TYR A 247 12.57 14.47 -13.05
N LEU A 248 11.38 15.05 -12.82
CA LEU A 248 10.13 14.32 -12.72
C LEU A 248 9.47 14.29 -14.10
N TYR A 249 9.20 13.09 -14.60
CA TYR A 249 8.43 12.96 -15.85
C TYR A 249 6.99 13.45 -15.66
N PRO A 250 6.36 14.02 -16.70
CA PRO A 250 5.01 14.56 -16.60
C PRO A 250 3.95 13.49 -16.31
N GLU A 251 4.17 12.24 -16.72
CA GLU A 251 3.27 11.12 -16.46
C GLU A 251 3.26 10.76 -14.97
N LYS A 252 2.09 10.93 -14.34
CA LYS A 252 1.84 10.59 -12.95
C LYS A 252 0.60 9.74 -12.86
N TYR A 253 0.71 8.59 -12.21
CA TYR A 253 -0.41 7.70 -11.97
C TYR A 253 -0.77 7.72 -10.49
N VAL A 254 -2.05 7.92 -10.18
CA VAL A 254 -2.55 8.03 -8.82
C VAL A 254 -3.84 7.25 -8.68
N THR A 255 -4.06 6.64 -7.51
CA THR A 255 -5.32 5.94 -7.19
C THR A 255 -6.48 6.91 -7.36
N GLU A 256 -7.44 6.56 -8.23
CA GLU A 256 -8.59 7.43 -8.55
C GLU A 256 -9.56 7.57 -7.38
N HIS A 257 -9.83 6.47 -6.67
CA HIS A 257 -10.80 6.41 -5.56
C HIS A 257 -10.16 5.82 -4.29
N PRO A 258 -9.26 6.56 -3.62
CA PRO A 258 -8.56 6.07 -2.44
C PRO A 258 -9.47 6.02 -1.20
N VAL A 259 -9.69 4.83 -0.65
CA VAL A 259 -10.43 4.64 0.61
C VAL A 259 -9.46 4.57 1.78
N VAL A 260 -8.48 3.65 1.72
CA VAL A 260 -7.52 3.38 2.80
C VAL A 260 -6.11 3.78 2.41
N ARG A 261 -5.78 3.75 1.12
CA ARG A 261 -4.45 4.10 0.64
C ARG A 261 -4.54 4.87 -0.67
N LEU A 262 -3.75 5.92 -0.79
CA LEU A 262 -3.42 6.51 -2.07
C LEU A 262 -2.06 6.00 -2.53
N VAL A 263 -2.01 5.40 -3.72
CA VAL A 263 -0.76 5.05 -4.39
C VAL A 263 -0.48 6.13 -5.42
N ARG A 264 0.77 6.60 -5.47
CA ARG A 264 1.28 7.51 -6.50
C ARG A 264 2.51 6.87 -7.13
N CYS A 265 2.46 6.66 -8.43
CA CYS A 265 3.56 6.12 -9.23
C CYS A 265 4.02 7.19 -10.22
N VAL A 266 5.31 7.51 -10.16
CA VAL A 266 5.96 8.42 -11.12
C VAL A 266 7.28 7.83 -11.55
N ASN A 267 7.84 8.39 -12.61
CA ASN A 267 9.21 8.11 -13.01
C ASN A 267 10.06 9.37 -12.82
N MET A 268 11.32 9.17 -12.45
CA MET A 268 12.28 10.23 -12.23
C MET A 268 13.62 9.88 -12.85
N THR A 269 14.40 10.88 -13.22
CA THR A 269 15.79 10.71 -13.67
C THR A 269 16.65 11.90 -13.27
N LEU A 270 17.88 11.99 -13.78
CA LEU A 270 18.76 13.14 -13.65
C LEU A 270 18.68 14.04 -14.89
N LYS A 271 18.72 15.36 -14.68
CA LYS A 271 18.77 16.38 -15.72
C LYS A 271 19.90 17.37 -15.45
N PHE A 272 20.72 17.61 -16.47
CA PHE A 272 21.86 18.52 -16.46
C PHE A 272 21.72 19.56 -17.58
N GLY A 273 21.24 20.76 -17.25
CA GLY A 273 20.86 21.74 -18.27
C GLY A 273 19.72 21.18 -19.13
N ASP A 274 19.92 21.11 -20.45
CA ASP A 274 18.94 20.55 -21.38
C ASP A 274 19.05 19.02 -21.56
N PHE A 275 20.09 18.39 -21.01
CA PHE A 275 20.29 16.95 -21.11
C PHE A 275 19.48 16.22 -20.03
N VAL A 276 18.55 15.36 -20.46
CA VAL A 276 17.80 14.42 -19.60
C VAL A 276 18.42 13.03 -19.77
N ALA A 277 18.81 12.40 -18.67
CA ALA A 277 19.48 11.12 -18.68
C ALA A 277 18.47 9.95 -18.68
N ASP A 278 17.72 9.75 -19.78
CA ASP A 278 16.65 8.75 -19.82
C ASP A 278 17.14 7.32 -19.52
N ASN A 279 18.40 7.02 -19.84
CA ASN A 279 19.03 5.72 -19.58
C ASN A 279 19.19 5.39 -18.09
N VAL A 280 19.13 6.39 -17.20
CA VAL A 280 19.23 6.19 -15.74
C VAL A 280 17.89 6.40 -15.03
N ALA A 281 16.78 6.48 -15.78
CA ALA A 281 15.46 6.70 -15.21
C ALA A 281 15.04 5.56 -14.28
N PHE A 282 14.32 5.92 -13.22
CA PHE A 282 13.86 4.99 -12.20
C PHE A 282 12.45 5.32 -11.73
N PRO A 283 11.67 4.31 -11.35
CA PRO A 283 10.36 4.53 -10.78
C PRO A 283 10.41 4.95 -9.32
N VAL A 284 9.43 5.74 -8.92
CA VAL A 284 9.13 6.07 -7.53
C VAL A 284 7.66 5.76 -7.26
N VAL A 285 7.45 4.81 -6.35
CA VAL A 285 6.14 4.40 -5.85
C VAL A 285 5.99 4.92 -4.42
N ALA A 286 5.08 5.86 -4.26
CA ALA A 286 4.66 6.34 -2.96
C ALA A 286 3.32 5.72 -2.56
N LYS A 287 3.22 5.33 -1.29
CA LYS A 287 2.02 4.73 -0.69
C LYS A 287 1.68 5.53 0.55
N PHE A 288 0.52 6.17 0.52
CA PHE A 288 0.05 7.06 1.56
C PHE A 288 -1.15 6.43 2.26
N TYR A 289 -1.00 6.16 3.55
CA TYR A 289 -2.03 5.63 4.44
C TYR A 289 -2.59 6.75 5.32
N PRO A 290 -3.68 6.54 6.08
CA PRO A 290 -4.32 7.65 6.80
C PRO A 290 -3.46 8.27 7.90
N PHE A 291 -2.47 7.54 8.41
CA PHE A 291 -1.60 7.97 9.52
C PHE A 291 -0.11 7.74 9.26
N SER A 292 0.25 7.28 8.06
CA SER A 292 1.62 6.95 7.70
C SER A 292 1.79 6.99 6.19
N GLY A 293 3.03 6.94 5.72
CA GLY A 293 3.31 6.87 4.29
C GLY A 293 4.71 6.32 4.04
N THR A 294 4.92 5.81 2.85
CA THR A 294 6.24 5.38 2.38
C THR A 294 6.45 5.92 0.98
N ILE A 295 7.61 6.52 0.74
CA ILE A 295 8.09 6.82 -0.60
C ILE A 295 9.21 5.83 -0.87
N ARG A 296 9.05 4.99 -1.90
CA ARG A 296 10.04 4.01 -2.30
C ARG A 296 10.36 4.23 -3.76
N GLY A 297 11.61 4.42 -4.07
CA GLY A 297 12.04 4.61 -5.45
C GLY A 297 13.55 4.51 -5.55
N GLY A 298 14.01 4.52 -6.78
CA GLY A 298 15.42 4.40 -7.12
C GLY A 298 15.71 3.15 -7.93
N THR A 299 16.79 3.23 -8.69
CA THR A 299 17.50 2.04 -9.15
C THR A 299 18.32 1.48 -7.99
N SER A 300 18.57 0.17 -7.98
CA SER A 300 19.47 -0.38 -6.98
C SER A 300 20.86 0.21 -7.18
N LEU A 301 21.41 0.76 -6.10
CA LEU A 301 22.79 1.25 -6.05
C LEU A 301 23.79 0.12 -5.79
N ALA A 302 23.32 -1.13 -5.65
CA ALA A 302 24.21 -2.26 -5.54
C ALA A 302 25.00 -2.39 -6.85
N PRO A 303 26.35 -2.48 -6.81
CA PRO A 303 27.18 -2.56 -8.02
C PRO A 303 26.70 -3.63 -9.00
N GLN A 304 26.28 -4.79 -8.48
CA GLN A 304 25.72 -5.89 -9.27
C GLN A 304 24.40 -5.57 -10.01
N ASP A 305 23.56 -4.70 -9.46
CA ASP A 305 22.33 -4.27 -10.13
C ASP A 305 22.62 -3.11 -11.09
N LEU A 306 23.57 -2.23 -10.75
CA LEU A 306 24.07 -1.20 -11.67
C LEU A 306 24.73 -1.82 -12.92
N ILE A 307 25.36 -3.00 -12.79
CA ILE A 307 25.90 -3.77 -13.93
C ILE A 307 24.77 -4.22 -14.88
N ILE A 308 23.61 -4.62 -14.34
CA ILE A 308 22.43 -5.01 -15.12
C ILE A 308 21.84 -3.79 -15.86
N TYR A 309 21.78 -2.63 -15.19
CA TYR A 309 21.17 -1.42 -15.76
C TYR A 309 22.08 -0.60 -16.69
N TYR A 310 23.40 -0.66 -16.52
CA TYR A 310 24.35 0.20 -17.25
C TYR A 310 25.43 -0.56 -18.01
N GLY A 311 25.32 -1.89 -18.14
CA GLY A 311 26.20 -2.67 -19.01
C GLY A 311 27.67 -2.75 -18.54
N GLY A 312 27.89 -2.70 -17.22
CA GLY A 312 29.21 -2.87 -16.60
C GLY A 312 29.82 -1.59 -16.06
N VAL A 313 29.52 -1.27 -14.80
CA VAL A 313 30.32 -0.31 -14.02
C VAL A 313 31.36 -1.14 -13.24
N ILE A 314 32.63 -1.01 -13.61
CA ILE A 314 33.75 -1.62 -12.87
C ILE A 314 33.93 -0.83 -11.57
N GLU A 315 33.92 -1.52 -10.43
CA GLU A 315 34.34 -0.94 -9.15
C GLU A 315 35.73 -0.32 -9.31
N ILE A 316 35.83 1.01 -9.25
CA ILE A 316 37.10 1.66 -8.96
C ILE A 316 37.21 1.68 -7.44
N GLN A 317 38.00 0.76 -6.89
CA GLN A 317 38.43 0.87 -5.51
C GLN A 317 39.22 2.18 -5.35
N VAL A 318 38.76 3.02 -4.43
CA VAL A 318 39.53 4.17 -3.91
C VAL A 318 40.48 3.68 -2.83
#